data_AF-U2R5C5-F1
#
_entry.id   AF-U2R5C5-F1
#
_cell.length_a   1.000
_cell.length_b   1.000
_cell.length_c   1.000
_cell.angle_alpha   90.00
_cell.angle_beta   90.00
_cell.angle_gamma   90.00
#
_symmetry.space_group_name_H-M   'P 1'
#
loop_
_entity.id
_entity.type
_entity.pdbx_description
1 polymer ?
#
loop_
_entity_poly.entity_id
_entity_poly.type
_entity_poly.pdbx_seq_one_letter_code
_entity_poly.pdbx_strand_id
1 'polypeptide(L)'
;MLDPVTARPAPPADRTTYGSLWRGVPRELGFLLLTMPIAIVGLSVLQSLFWTGVGTLVIYVGLFILIGTFYTARGFGAVEVERLRWAGRPEIRRPLWEPADKPRTFWRSAFGPFVNGHYWLYLLHGILINPIVSIVSWTVTIVWTSVALGGLTGWIWEGFLPHDGQTVFLSRVIVDWASQSSSTFDPIVGDRILYFIAGVLFAATLPFVTRGLTLMHDAIARGLLGAWPSETLQREVADLSASRGAAVAAEDQALRRLERDLHDGPQQRLIRLQMDIAAAERKLADDPDAAAALLA
;
A
#
# COMPACT_ATOMS: atom_id res chain seq x y z
N MET A 1 -33.29 -18.60 -28.90
CA MET A 1 -33.97 -17.90 -27.80
C MET A 1 -32.87 -17.52 -26.82
N LEU A 2 -32.40 -16.27 -26.87
CA LEU A 2 -31.28 -15.79 -26.07
C LEU A 2 -31.82 -15.30 -24.72
N ASP A 3 -31.33 -15.86 -23.62
CA ASP A 3 -31.72 -15.43 -22.28
C ASP A 3 -31.30 -13.97 -22.04
N PRO A 4 -32.18 -13.10 -21.53
CA PRO A 4 -31.82 -11.75 -21.17
C PRO A 4 -30.87 -11.79 -19.97
N VAL A 5 -29.65 -11.29 -20.18
CA VAL A 5 -28.67 -11.06 -19.12
C VAL A 5 -29.29 -10.16 -18.05
N THR A 6 -29.68 -10.75 -16.92
CA THR A 6 -30.15 -10.00 -15.76
C THR A 6 -28.98 -9.16 -15.24
N ALA A 7 -29.00 -7.86 -15.52
CA ALA A 7 -28.07 -6.90 -14.96
C ALA A 7 -28.14 -7.00 -13.42
N ARG A 8 -27.03 -7.37 -12.76
CA ARG A 8 -26.96 -7.33 -11.31
C ARG A 8 -27.26 -5.90 -10.84
N PRO A 9 -28.12 -5.70 -9.84
CA PRO A 9 -28.34 -4.38 -9.28
C PRO A 9 -26.99 -3.84 -8.78
N ALA A 10 -26.68 -2.59 -9.17
CA ALA A 10 -25.48 -1.91 -8.70
C ALA A 10 -25.50 -1.89 -7.15
N PRO A 11 -24.36 -2.17 -6.48
CA PRO A 11 -24.32 -2.10 -5.03
C PRO A 11 -24.77 -0.71 -4.56
N PRO A 12 -25.55 -0.61 -3.46
CA PRO A 12 -26.00 0.68 -2.96
C PRO A 12 -24.78 1.56 -2.71
N ALA A 13 -24.80 2.78 -3.26
CA ALA A 13 -23.77 3.78 -2.99
C ALA A 13 -23.70 4.00 -1.49
N ASP A 14 -22.63 3.53 -0.87
CA ASP A 14 -22.44 3.57 0.57
C ASP A 14 -22.37 5.04 1.00
N ARG A 15 -23.49 5.58 1.50
CA ARG A 15 -23.56 6.97 1.92
C ARG A 15 -22.66 7.12 3.14
N THR A 16 -21.49 7.70 2.93
CA THR A 16 -20.53 8.01 4.00
C THR A 16 -21.23 8.89 5.03
N THR A 17 -21.68 8.29 6.13
CA THR A 17 -22.33 8.98 7.23
C THR A 17 -21.26 9.61 8.11
N TYR A 18 -21.52 10.79 8.71
CA TYR A 18 -20.55 11.46 9.58
C TYR A 18 -19.93 10.54 10.66
N GLY A 19 -20.74 9.66 11.26
CA GLY A 19 -20.26 8.68 12.25
C GLY A 19 -19.27 7.64 11.70
N SER A 20 -19.27 7.35 10.40
CA SER A 20 -18.28 6.44 9.81
C SER A 20 -16.91 7.10 9.65
N LEU A 21 -16.84 8.42 9.51
CA LEU A 21 -15.58 9.18 9.46
C LEU A 21 -14.83 9.09 10.79
N TRP A 22 -15.54 9.16 11.92
CA TRP A 22 -14.95 9.05 13.25
C TRP A 22 -14.27 7.70 13.53
N ARG A 23 -14.67 6.63 12.84
CA ARG A 23 -14.02 5.31 13.00
C ARG A 23 -12.57 5.31 12.48
N GLY A 24 -12.23 6.19 11.54
CA GLY A 24 -10.89 6.33 11.00
C GLY A 24 -9.95 7.18 11.86
N VAL A 25 -10.51 8.15 12.59
CA VAL A 25 -9.76 9.18 13.33
C VAL A 25 -8.67 8.62 14.25
N PRO A 26 -8.89 7.58 15.09
CA PRO A 26 -7.84 7.08 15.96
C PRO A 26 -6.62 6.55 15.21
N ARG A 27 -6.83 5.87 14.08
CA ARG A 27 -5.74 5.35 13.23
C ARG A 27 -5.02 6.47 12.50
N GLU A 28 -5.78 7.43 11.97
CA GLU A 28 -5.24 8.61 11.28
C GLU A 28 -4.45 9.51 12.24
N LEU A 29 -4.92 9.73 13.47
CA LEU A 29 -4.19 10.46 14.50
C LEU A 29 -2.93 9.72 14.94
N GLY A 30 -3.01 8.39 15.13
CA GLY A 30 -1.83 7.58 15.43
C GLY A 30 -0.76 7.72 14.35
N PHE A 31 -1.15 7.75 13.07
CA PHE A 31 -0.26 8.10 11.98
C PHE A 31 0.29 9.53 12.15
N LEU A 32 -0.55 10.56 12.15
CA LEU A 32 -0.13 11.96 12.11
C LEU A 32 0.76 12.37 13.31
N LEU A 33 0.45 11.87 14.51
CA LEU A 33 1.23 12.17 15.72
C LEU A 33 2.62 11.51 15.67
N LEU A 34 2.75 10.32 15.09
CA LEU A 34 4.03 9.63 14.92
C LEU A 34 4.85 10.17 13.74
N THR A 35 4.24 10.93 12.83
CA THR A 35 4.90 11.43 11.63
C THR A 35 6.09 12.34 11.95
N MET A 36 5.95 13.31 12.87
CA MET A 36 7.06 14.22 13.22
C MET A 36 8.24 13.50 13.91
N PRO A 37 8.05 12.68 14.97
CA PRO A 37 9.17 11.96 15.58
C PRO A 37 9.93 11.08 14.58
N ILE A 38 9.21 10.36 13.71
CA ILE A 38 9.81 9.50 12.69
C ILE A 38 10.55 10.35 11.63
N ALA A 39 9.97 11.48 11.22
CA ALA A 39 10.61 12.38 10.27
C ALA A 39 11.89 13.02 10.83
N ILE A 40 11.92 13.36 12.13
CA ILE A 40 13.14 13.87 12.79
C ILE A 40 14.22 12.79 12.78
N VAL A 41 13.90 11.57 13.23
CA VAL A 41 14.86 10.46 13.23
C VAL A 41 15.36 10.16 11.82
N GLY A 42 14.44 10.08 10.85
CA GLY A 42 14.76 9.86 9.45
C GLY A 42 15.65 10.95 8.87
N LEU A 43 15.32 12.22 9.10
CA LEU A 43 16.11 13.36 8.65
C LEU A 43 17.51 13.33 9.25
N SER A 44 17.63 13.18 10.57
CA SER A 44 18.92 13.13 11.26
C SER A 44 19.79 12.00 10.72
N VAL A 45 19.26 10.77 10.61
CA VAL A 45 20.01 9.61 10.14
C VAL A 45 20.40 9.76 8.67
N LEU A 46 19.46 10.09 7.78
CA LEU A 46 19.70 10.16 6.34
C LEU A 46 20.63 11.31 5.97
N GLN A 47 20.45 12.48 6.57
CA GLN A 47 21.29 13.64 6.31
C GLN A 47 22.73 13.39 6.79
N SER A 48 22.91 12.82 7.99
CA SER A 48 24.24 12.45 8.49
C SER A 48 24.91 11.42 7.58
N LEU A 49 24.24 10.30 7.28
CA LEU A 49 24.81 9.26 6.42
C LEU A 49 25.12 9.78 5.01
N PHE A 50 24.23 10.59 4.44
CA PHE A 50 24.43 11.14 3.10
C PHE A 50 25.66 12.06 3.05
N TRP A 51 25.72 13.09 3.91
CA TRP A 51 26.83 14.05 3.87
C TRP A 51 28.15 13.44 4.32
N THR A 52 28.14 12.51 5.29
CA THR A 52 29.34 11.73 5.63
C THR A 52 29.79 10.86 4.46
N GLY A 53 28.86 10.21 3.77
CA GLY A 53 29.15 9.43 2.57
C GLY A 53 29.76 10.27 1.45
N VAL A 54 29.16 11.43 1.14
CA VAL A 54 29.69 12.35 0.14
C VAL A 54 31.09 12.87 0.54
N GLY A 55 31.27 13.28 1.79
CA GLY A 55 32.55 13.82 2.28
C GLY A 55 33.70 12.80 2.29
N THR A 56 33.39 11.51 2.48
CA THR A 56 34.39 10.42 2.52
C THR A 56 34.57 9.71 1.17
N LEU A 57 33.99 10.24 0.08
CA LEU A 57 34.21 9.73 -1.28
C LEU A 57 35.69 9.75 -1.69
N VAL A 58 36.45 10.74 -1.22
CA VAL A 58 37.89 10.91 -1.53
C VAL A 58 38.71 9.67 -1.17
N ILE A 59 38.33 8.96 -0.11
CA ILE A 59 39.00 7.73 0.36
C ILE A 59 38.24 6.46 -0.01
N TYR A 60 37.29 6.53 -0.95
CA TYR A 60 36.40 5.45 -1.40
C TYR A 60 35.44 4.84 -0.34
N VAL A 61 35.71 5.02 0.96
CA VAL A 61 34.82 4.59 2.06
C VAL A 61 33.41 5.17 1.90
N GLY A 62 33.31 6.40 1.41
CA GLY A 62 32.04 7.08 1.17
C GLY A 62 31.09 6.35 0.25
N LEU A 63 31.60 5.53 -0.69
CA LEU A 63 30.77 4.73 -1.58
C LEU A 63 29.92 3.71 -0.80
N PHE A 64 30.52 3.01 0.17
CA PHE A 64 29.81 2.03 1.00
C PHE A 64 28.80 2.71 1.93
N ILE A 65 29.14 3.89 2.45
CA ILE A 65 28.24 4.68 3.28
C ILE A 65 27.03 5.13 2.45
N LEU A 66 27.22 5.63 1.23
CA LEU A 66 26.14 6.05 0.34
C LEU A 66 25.21 4.88 -0.05
N ILE A 67 25.76 3.68 -0.29
CA ILE A 67 24.96 2.47 -0.49
C ILE A 67 24.09 2.21 0.75
N GLY A 68 24.69 2.29 1.94
CA GLY A 68 23.97 2.19 3.22
C GLY A 68 22.88 3.25 3.37
N THR A 69 23.13 4.49 2.95
CA THR A 69 22.17 5.60 2.95
C THR A 69 20.95 5.27 2.08
N PHE A 70 21.16 4.73 0.87
CA PHE A 70 20.05 4.36 -0.01
C PHE A 70 19.18 3.24 0.55
N TYR A 71 19.79 2.21 1.15
CA TYR A 71 19.01 1.15 1.83
C TYR A 71 18.29 1.68 3.07
N THR A 72 18.90 2.59 3.82
CA THR A 72 18.28 3.24 4.97
C THR A 72 17.10 4.10 4.54
N ALA A 73 17.25 4.90 3.47
CA ALA A 73 16.17 5.71 2.89
C ALA A 73 15.01 4.83 2.40
N ARG A 74 15.34 3.69 1.76
CA ARG A 74 14.36 2.66 1.40
C ARG A 74 13.63 2.11 2.62
N GLY A 75 14.34 1.84 3.72
CA GLY A 75 13.75 1.39 4.98
C GLY A 75 12.73 2.39 5.53
N PHE A 76 13.10 3.67 5.61
CA PHE A 76 12.17 4.72 6.06
C PHE A 76 10.95 4.88 5.13
N GLY A 77 11.12 4.82 3.81
CA GLY A 77 9.99 4.84 2.89
C GLY A 77 9.08 3.61 3.00
N ALA A 78 9.64 2.43 3.31
CA ALA A 78 8.84 1.22 3.57
C ALA A 78 8.02 1.34 4.86
N VAL A 79 8.59 1.93 5.91
CA VAL A 79 7.88 2.25 7.16
C VAL A 79 6.73 3.22 6.87
N GLU A 80 6.95 4.24 6.05
CA GLU A 80 5.90 5.21 5.68
C GLU A 80 4.72 4.54 4.97
N VAL A 81 5.00 3.71 3.96
CA VAL A 81 3.96 2.97 3.22
C VAL A 81 3.19 2.02 4.14
N GLU A 82 3.87 1.34 5.06
CA GLU A 82 3.21 0.42 6.00
C GLU A 82 2.33 1.18 7.01
N ARG A 83 2.80 2.32 7.51
CA ARG A 83 2.01 3.19 8.39
C ARG A 83 0.77 3.74 7.71
N LEU A 84 0.84 4.08 6.41
CA LEU A 84 -0.32 4.49 5.61
C LEU A 84 -1.35 3.34 5.45
N ARG A 85 -0.88 2.10 5.28
CA ARG A 85 -1.76 0.91 5.29
C ARG A 85 -2.46 0.74 6.64
N TRP A 86 -1.75 0.94 7.75
CA TRP A 86 -2.35 0.92 9.10
C TRP A 86 -3.39 2.02 9.30
N ALA A 87 -3.19 3.19 8.67
CA ALA A 87 -4.18 4.27 8.64
C ALA A 87 -5.41 3.94 7.75
N GLY A 88 -5.47 2.76 7.14
CA GLY A 88 -6.60 2.31 6.30
C GLY A 88 -6.56 2.82 4.87
N ARG A 89 -5.40 3.25 4.37
CA ARG A 89 -5.24 3.69 2.97
C ARG A 89 -5.02 2.50 2.03
N PRO A 90 -5.42 2.62 0.74
CA PRO A 90 -5.19 1.59 -0.25
C PRO A 90 -3.72 1.21 -0.35
N GLU A 91 -3.43 -0.05 -0.68
CA GLU A 91 -2.06 -0.52 -0.80
C GLU A 91 -1.32 0.18 -1.94
N ILE A 92 -0.21 0.84 -1.61
CA ILE A 92 0.67 1.47 -2.58
C ILE A 92 1.54 0.38 -3.21
N ARG A 93 1.43 0.21 -4.53
CA ARG A 93 2.21 -0.77 -5.27
C ARG A 93 3.70 -0.43 -5.21
N ARG A 94 4.50 -1.36 -4.68
CA ARG A 94 5.94 -1.17 -4.50
C ARG A 94 6.72 -1.28 -5.83
N PRO A 95 7.77 -0.47 -6.02
CA PRO A 95 8.58 -0.51 -7.23
C PRO A 95 9.37 -1.82 -7.36
N LEU A 96 9.69 -2.19 -8.59
CA LEU A 96 10.60 -3.29 -8.88
C LEU A 96 12.03 -2.84 -8.62
N TRP A 97 12.57 -3.21 -7.45
CA TRP A 97 13.94 -2.85 -7.09
C TRP A 97 14.99 -3.52 -8.01
N GLU A 98 14.72 -4.74 -8.47
CA GLU A 98 15.60 -5.51 -9.36
C GLU A 98 14.74 -6.30 -10.37
N PRO A 99 15.06 -6.27 -11.69
CA PRO A 99 14.44 -7.15 -12.68
C PRO A 99 14.77 -8.63 -12.38
N ALA A 100 13.76 -9.51 -12.40
CA ALA A 100 13.90 -10.93 -12.04
C ALA A 100 14.76 -11.73 -13.03
N ASP A 101 14.93 -11.20 -14.23
CA ASP A 101 15.37 -11.88 -15.45
C ASP A 101 16.90 -11.88 -15.64
N LYS A 102 17.68 -11.40 -14.66
CA LYS A 102 19.15 -11.34 -14.75
C LYS A 102 19.86 -11.86 -13.49
N PRO A 103 20.99 -12.58 -13.63
CA PRO A 103 21.73 -13.14 -12.50
C PRO A 103 22.24 -12.07 -11.53
N ARG A 104 22.22 -12.41 -10.23
CA ARG A 104 22.67 -11.51 -9.14
C ARG A 104 24.20 -11.50 -9.06
N THR A 105 24.82 -10.46 -9.61
CA THR A 105 26.26 -10.20 -9.45
C THR A 105 26.51 -9.25 -8.28
N PHE A 106 27.56 -9.50 -7.48
CA PHE A 106 27.97 -8.64 -6.36
C PHE A 106 28.04 -7.16 -6.75
N TRP A 107 28.74 -6.83 -7.85
CA TRP A 107 28.88 -5.46 -8.34
C TRP A 107 27.56 -4.80 -8.72
N ARG A 108 26.60 -5.56 -9.24
CA ARG A 108 25.28 -5.04 -9.59
C ARG A 108 24.42 -4.78 -8.35
N SER A 109 24.53 -5.63 -7.34
CA SER A 109 23.87 -5.39 -6.05
C SER A 109 24.47 -4.17 -5.34
N ALA A 110 25.80 -3.99 -5.42
CA ALA A 110 26.49 -2.87 -4.78
C ALA A 110 26.21 -1.53 -5.48
N PHE A 111 26.26 -1.48 -6.82
CA PHE A 111 26.07 -0.23 -7.57
C PHE A 111 24.64 0.00 -8.08
N GLY A 112 23.76 -1.00 -7.99
CA GLY A 112 22.36 -0.92 -8.39
C GLY A 112 21.60 0.28 -7.81
N PRO A 113 21.80 0.66 -6.54
CA PRO A 113 21.15 1.84 -5.95
C PRO A 113 21.48 3.17 -6.64
N PHE A 114 22.70 3.34 -7.18
CA PHE A 114 23.08 4.57 -7.85
C PHE A 114 22.38 4.74 -9.21
N VAL A 115 22.13 3.63 -9.91
CA VAL A 115 21.53 3.61 -11.24
C VAL A 115 19.99 3.65 -11.17
N ASN A 116 19.40 3.04 -10.14
CA ASN A 116 17.95 2.98 -10.01
C ASN A 116 17.40 4.27 -9.38
N GLY A 117 16.67 5.05 -10.17
CA GLY A 117 16.07 6.33 -9.76
C GLY A 117 15.14 6.25 -8.54
N HIS A 118 14.56 5.09 -8.24
CA HIS A 118 13.71 4.94 -7.05
C HIS A 118 14.48 5.15 -5.74
N TYR A 119 15.76 4.75 -5.65
CA TYR A 119 16.53 4.99 -4.42
C TYR A 119 16.76 6.48 -4.18
N TRP A 120 16.94 7.26 -5.25
CA TRP A 120 17.02 8.72 -5.18
C TRP A 120 15.69 9.36 -4.79
N LEU A 121 14.57 8.86 -5.30
CA LEU A 121 13.24 9.34 -4.90
C LEU A 121 12.95 9.08 -3.42
N TYR A 122 13.32 7.91 -2.90
CA TYR A 122 13.17 7.59 -1.47
C TYR A 122 14.07 8.47 -0.61
N LEU A 123 15.30 8.75 -1.06
CA LEU A 123 16.21 9.67 -0.38
C LEU A 123 15.67 11.10 -0.37
N LEU A 124 15.21 11.59 -1.52
CA LEU A 124 14.61 12.92 -1.68
C LEU A 124 13.34 13.06 -0.83
N HIS A 125 12.50 12.03 -0.82
CA HIS A 125 11.35 11.96 0.06
C HIS A 125 11.78 12.08 1.52
N GLY A 126 12.74 11.27 1.97
CA GLY A 126 13.18 11.25 3.37
C GLY A 126 13.87 12.53 3.85
N ILE A 127 14.74 13.13 3.02
CA ILE A 127 15.54 14.30 3.41
C ILE A 127 14.77 15.61 3.23
N LEU A 128 14.01 15.76 2.15
CA LEU A 128 13.43 17.06 1.79
C LEU A 128 11.93 17.11 2.02
N ILE A 129 11.18 16.18 1.44
CA ILE A 129 9.72 16.29 1.39
C ILE A 129 9.09 15.91 2.73
N ASN A 130 9.52 14.80 3.32
CA ASN A 130 8.93 14.25 4.54
C ASN A 130 9.03 15.24 5.72
N PRO A 131 10.18 15.89 6.02
CA PRO A 131 10.25 16.84 7.12
C PRO A 131 9.31 18.04 6.95
N ILE A 132 9.23 18.61 5.73
CA ILE A 132 8.36 19.76 5.43
C ILE A 132 6.90 19.39 5.64
N VAL A 133 6.47 18.27 5.05
CA VAL A 133 5.09 17.79 5.16
C VAL A 133 4.75 17.38 6.60
N SER A 134 5.71 16.80 7.31
CA SER A 134 5.58 16.39 8.71
C SER A 134 5.37 17.59 9.64
N ILE A 135 6.14 18.66 9.47
CA ILE A 135 5.99 19.87 10.29
C ILE A 135 4.59 20.47 10.13
N VAL A 136 4.14 20.65 8.89
CA VAL A 136 2.83 21.24 8.60
C VAL A 136 1.72 20.36 9.14
N SER A 137 1.73 19.07 8.81
CA SER A 137 0.68 18.14 9.21
C SER A 137 0.62 17.91 10.72
N TRP A 138 1.77 17.80 11.38
CA TRP A 138 1.84 17.64 12.83
C TRP A 138 1.35 18.90 13.55
N THR A 139 1.75 20.09 13.07
CA THR A 139 1.27 21.37 13.63
C THR A 139 -0.26 21.46 13.52
N VAL A 140 -0.82 21.20 12.33
CA VAL A 140 -2.29 21.21 12.13
C VAL A 140 -2.95 20.18 13.05
N THR A 141 -2.40 18.97 13.17
CA THR A 141 -2.95 17.91 14.02
C THR A 141 -2.94 18.30 15.49
N ILE A 142 -1.83 18.84 16.00
CA ILE A 142 -1.70 19.30 17.39
C ILE A 142 -2.64 20.45 17.67
N VAL A 143 -2.75 21.43 16.77
CA VAL A 143 -3.70 22.54 16.93
C VAL A 143 -5.14 22.02 16.98
N TRP A 144 -5.53 21.16 16.02
CA TRP A 144 -6.90 20.65 15.98
C TRP A 144 -7.27 19.82 17.21
N THR A 145 -6.39 18.92 17.61
CA THR A 145 -6.61 18.05 18.77
C THR A 145 -6.57 18.85 20.07
N SER A 146 -5.62 19.78 20.23
CA SER A 146 -5.53 20.61 21.45
C SER A 146 -6.71 21.55 21.59
N VAL A 147 -7.17 22.21 20.52
CA VAL A 147 -8.33 23.11 20.59
C VAL A 147 -9.62 22.32 20.80
N ALA A 148 -9.79 21.19 20.13
CA ALA A 148 -10.94 20.31 20.35
C ALA A 148 -11.00 19.81 21.79
N LEU A 149 -9.91 19.23 22.30
CA LEU A 149 -9.84 18.70 23.67
C LEU A 149 -9.94 19.81 24.71
N GLY A 150 -9.18 20.90 24.53
CA GLY A 150 -9.16 22.03 25.45
C GLY A 150 -10.50 22.76 25.52
N GLY A 151 -11.16 23.01 24.39
CA GLY A 151 -12.47 23.65 24.37
C GLY A 151 -13.59 22.77 24.94
N LEU A 152 -13.56 21.46 24.67
CA LEU A 152 -14.57 20.53 25.20
C LEU A 152 -14.40 20.20 26.68
N THR A 153 -13.16 20.22 27.18
CA THR A 153 -12.83 19.91 28.58
C THR A 153 -12.53 21.14 29.43
N GLY A 154 -12.56 22.34 28.83
CA GLY A 154 -12.20 23.60 29.49
C GLY A 154 -12.98 23.83 30.78
N TRP A 155 -14.29 23.54 30.77
CA TRP A 155 -15.17 23.66 31.92
C TRP A 155 -14.72 22.84 33.15
N ILE A 156 -13.93 21.77 32.96
CA ILE A 156 -13.37 20.94 34.04
C ILE A 156 -12.16 21.64 34.68
N TRP A 157 -11.30 22.21 33.85
CA TRP A 157 -10.00 22.77 34.26
C TRP A 157 -10.10 24.23 34.72
N GLU A 158 -11.15 24.94 34.30
CA GLU A 158 -11.39 26.35 34.63
C GLU A 158 -11.39 26.63 36.13
N GLY A 159 -11.91 25.73 36.97
CA GLY A 159 -11.90 25.92 38.43
C GLY A 159 -10.49 25.90 39.06
N PHE A 160 -9.50 25.35 38.36
CA PHE A 160 -8.12 25.22 38.81
C PHE A 160 -7.19 26.29 38.24
N LEU A 161 -7.64 27.03 37.24
CA LEU A 161 -6.83 28.05 36.56
C LEU A 161 -6.96 29.40 37.30
N PRO A 162 -5.85 30.02 37.73
CA PRO A 162 -5.88 31.36 38.29
C PRO A 162 -6.34 32.36 37.22
N HIS A 163 -7.36 33.16 37.54
CA HIS A 163 -7.86 34.22 36.67
C HIS A 163 -7.27 35.60 37.03
N ASP A 164 -6.49 35.65 38.11
CA ASP A 164 -5.92 36.88 38.64
C ASP A 164 -4.92 37.48 37.64
N GLY A 165 -5.23 38.68 37.15
CA GLY A 165 -4.36 39.42 36.23
C GLY A 165 -4.65 39.24 34.73
N GLN A 166 -5.68 38.48 34.34
CA GLN A 166 -6.12 38.43 32.94
C GLN A 166 -6.83 39.74 32.57
N THR A 167 -6.19 40.53 31.70
CA THR A 167 -6.71 41.82 31.23
C THR A 167 -7.31 41.75 29.83
N VAL A 168 -7.01 40.68 29.08
CA VAL A 168 -7.44 40.49 27.69
C VAL A 168 -8.33 39.26 27.60
N PHE A 169 -9.58 39.49 27.17
CA PHE A 169 -10.58 38.45 26.94
C PHE A 169 -10.92 38.40 25.45
N LEU A 170 -10.80 37.23 24.84
CA LEU A 170 -10.91 37.04 23.39
C LEU A 170 -12.33 37.34 22.88
N SER A 171 -13.35 36.95 23.65
CA SER A 171 -14.76 37.19 23.39
C SER A 171 -15.08 38.68 23.38
N ARG A 172 -14.49 39.45 24.30
CA ARG A 172 -14.67 40.91 24.33
C ARG A 172 -14.06 41.55 23.09
N VAL A 173 -12.82 41.18 22.73
CA VAL A 173 -12.17 41.72 21.52
C VAL A 173 -12.99 41.42 20.26
N ILE A 174 -13.48 40.19 20.12
CA ILE A 174 -14.25 39.78 18.93
C ILE A 174 -15.61 40.48 18.89
N VAL A 175 -16.35 40.52 20.01
CA VAL A 175 -17.68 41.13 20.03
C VAL A 175 -17.59 42.65 19.93
N ASP A 176 -16.64 43.30 20.59
CA ASP A 176 -16.47 44.76 20.52
C ASP A 176 -16.10 45.20 19.10
N TRP A 177 -15.20 44.44 18.46
CA TRP A 177 -14.85 44.66 17.06
C TRP A 177 -16.05 44.43 16.12
N ALA A 178 -16.79 43.33 16.29
CA ALA A 178 -17.92 42.99 15.40
C ALA A 178 -19.13 43.91 15.59
N SER A 179 -19.44 44.28 16.84
CA SER A 179 -20.58 45.13 17.18
C SER A 179 -20.28 46.63 17.10
N GLN A 180 -19.00 47.01 16.91
CA GLN A 180 -18.52 48.40 16.96
C GLN A 180 -18.98 49.13 18.24
N SER A 181 -19.16 48.39 19.33
CA SER A 181 -19.73 48.85 20.60
C SER A 181 -19.09 48.08 21.76
N SER A 182 -19.02 48.68 22.94
CA SER A 182 -18.46 48.01 24.11
C SER A 182 -19.44 46.97 24.67
N SER A 183 -18.99 45.72 24.73
CA SER A 183 -19.75 44.62 25.30
C SER A 183 -20.03 44.80 26.80
N THR A 184 -21.30 44.61 27.17
CA THR A 184 -21.78 44.69 28.56
C THR A 184 -21.83 43.33 29.27
N PHE A 185 -21.56 42.22 28.56
CA PHE A 185 -21.56 40.89 29.15
C PHE A 185 -20.29 40.62 29.99
N ASP A 186 -20.36 39.64 30.89
CA ASP A 186 -19.21 39.18 31.68
C ASP A 186 -18.16 38.52 30.77
N PRO A 187 -16.95 39.11 30.61
CA PRO A 187 -15.92 38.58 29.70
C PRO A 187 -15.50 37.14 30.01
N ILE A 188 -15.56 36.72 31.29
CA ILE A 188 -15.20 35.36 31.70
C ILE A 188 -16.18 34.35 31.11
N VAL A 189 -17.49 34.61 31.24
CA VAL A 189 -18.53 33.74 30.69
C VAL A 189 -18.47 33.72 29.16
N GLY A 190 -18.18 34.88 28.54
CA GLY A 190 -18.00 35.00 27.10
C GLY A 190 -16.88 34.12 26.55
N ASP A 191 -15.70 34.15 27.17
CA ASP A 191 -14.55 33.33 26.75
C ASP A 191 -14.83 31.82 26.91
N ARG A 192 -15.50 31.41 27.98
CA ARG A 192 -15.90 30.00 28.18
C ARG A 192 -16.79 29.49 27.07
N ILE A 193 -17.83 30.25 26.74
CA ILE A 193 -18.76 29.92 25.65
C ILE A 193 -18.00 29.89 24.33
N LEU A 194 -17.13 30.87 24.08
CA LEU A 194 -16.34 30.96 22.87
C LEU A 194 -15.40 29.74 22.70
N TYR A 195 -14.66 29.38 23.75
CA TYR A 195 -13.76 28.23 23.72
C TYR A 195 -14.51 26.91 23.59
N PHE A 196 -15.67 26.78 24.24
CA PHE A 196 -16.51 25.60 24.07
C PHE A 196 -17.02 25.47 22.63
N ILE A 197 -17.54 26.56 22.04
CA ILE A 197 -17.99 26.58 20.64
C ILE A 197 -16.82 26.26 19.70
N ALA A 198 -15.65 26.86 19.93
CA ALA A 198 -14.44 26.55 19.16
C ALA A 198 -14.07 25.07 19.30
N GLY A 199 -14.08 24.51 20.52
CA GLY A 199 -13.82 23.10 20.78
C GLY A 199 -14.77 22.17 20.02
N VAL A 200 -16.08 22.47 20.05
CA VAL A 200 -17.10 21.73 19.29
C VAL A 200 -16.85 21.83 17.79
N LEU A 201 -16.54 23.02 17.26
CA LEU A 201 -16.27 23.22 15.83
C LEU A 201 -15.02 22.46 15.36
N PHE A 202 -13.93 22.53 16.14
CA PHE A 202 -12.69 21.83 15.84
C PHE A 202 -12.85 20.31 15.97
N ALA A 203 -13.58 19.83 16.98
CA ALA A 203 -13.94 18.42 17.09
C ALA A 203 -14.80 17.98 15.90
N ALA A 204 -15.80 18.79 15.51
CA ALA A 204 -16.68 18.47 14.41
C ALA A 204 -15.94 18.34 13.07
N THR A 205 -14.94 19.20 12.86
CA THR A 205 -14.10 19.23 11.65
C THR A 205 -12.91 18.28 11.68
N LEU A 206 -12.53 17.75 12.85
CA LEU A 206 -11.39 16.87 13.05
C LEU A 206 -11.33 15.68 12.06
N PRO A 207 -12.42 14.92 11.82
CA PRO A 207 -12.37 13.77 10.91
C PRO A 207 -12.09 14.17 9.45
N PHE A 208 -12.44 15.38 9.04
CA PHE A 208 -12.16 15.88 7.70
C PHE A 208 -10.70 16.29 7.57
N VAL A 209 -10.15 16.94 8.61
CA VAL A 209 -8.75 17.38 8.63
C VAL A 209 -7.80 16.19 8.71
N THR A 210 -8.02 15.24 9.60
CA THR A 210 -7.15 14.05 9.71
C THR A 210 -7.17 13.22 8.42
N ARG A 211 -8.36 13.08 7.81
CA ARG A 211 -8.52 12.38 6.54
C ARG A 211 -7.84 13.12 5.40
N GLY A 212 -8.00 14.44 5.32
CA GLY A 212 -7.34 15.28 4.32
C GLY A 212 -5.83 15.21 4.41
N LEU A 213 -5.26 15.34 5.62
CA LEU A 213 -3.82 15.25 5.84
C LEU A 213 -3.27 13.87 5.48
N THR A 214 -3.92 12.79 5.91
CA THR A 214 -3.46 11.44 5.60
C THR A 214 -3.64 11.09 4.11
N LEU A 215 -4.66 11.61 3.43
CA LEU A 215 -4.79 11.52 1.96
C LEU A 215 -3.68 12.27 1.24
N MET A 216 -3.26 13.43 1.75
CA MET A 216 -2.12 14.16 1.21
C MET A 216 -0.82 13.35 1.32
N HIS A 217 -0.55 12.73 2.48
CA HIS A 217 0.61 11.85 2.64
C HIS A 217 0.54 10.65 1.69
N ASP A 218 -0.63 10.04 1.56
CA ASP A 218 -0.87 8.92 0.65
C ASP A 218 -0.68 9.32 -0.82
N ALA A 219 -1.09 10.52 -1.23
CA ALA A 219 -0.84 11.04 -2.58
C ALA A 219 0.66 11.27 -2.84
N ILE A 220 1.37 11.86 -1.89
CA ILE A 220 2.82 12.10 -1.96
C ILE A 220 3.58 10.76 -2.02
N ALA A 221 3.25 9.83 -1.13
CA ALA A 221 3.85 8.50 -1.10
C ALA A 221 3.55 7.71 -2.37
N ARG A 222 2.32 7.75 -2.91
CA ARG A 222 2.02 7.11 -4.21
C ARG A 222 2.82 7.71 -5.36
N GLY A 223 2.98 9.03 -5.39
CA GLY A 223 3.71 9.71 -6.46
C GLY A 223 5.22 9.46 -6.43
N LEU A 224 5.82 9.38 -5.24
CA LEU A 224 7.28 9.30 -5.08
C LEU A 224 7.80 7.90 -4.76
N LEU A 225 7.03 7.13 -3.98
CA LEU A 225 7.45 5.83 -3.46
C LEU A 225 6.79 4.65 -4.19
N GLY A 226 5.78 4.93 -5.01
CA GLY A 226 5.06 3.94 -5.82
C GLY A 226 5.82 3.49 -7.06
N ALA A 227 5.40 2.36 -7.63
CA ALA A 227 5.92 1.86 -8.90
C ALA A 227 5.55 2.77 -10.07
N TRP A 228 6.47 2.98 -11.00
CA TRP A 228 6.17 3.70 -12.24
C TRP A 228 5.19 2.93 -13.14
N PRO A 229 4.41 3.63 -13.98
CA PRO A 229 3.48 2.98 -14.92
C PRO A 229 4.16 1.96 -15.85
N SER A 230 5.40 2.24 -16.27
CA SER A 230 6.21 1.33 -17.09
C SER A 230 6.49 -0.01 -16.41
N GLU A 231 6.76 -0.02 -15.10
CA GLU A 231 6.98 -1.25 -14.34
C GLU A 231 5.71 -2.06 -14.19
N THR A 232 4.55 -1.40 -14.10
CA THR A 232 3.27 -2.10 -14.03
C THR A 232 2.96 -2.82 -15.35
N LEU A 233 3.22 -2.17 -16.49
CA LEU A 233 3.08 -2.78 -17.81
C LEU A 233 4.08 -3.92 -18.02
N GLN A 234 5.34 -3.74 -17.61
CA GLN A 234 6.35 -4.80 -17.72
C GLN A 234 5.97 -6.05 -16.93
N ARG A 235 5.43 -5.88 -15.71
CA ARG A 235 4.91 -7.01 -14.92
C ARG A 235 3.74 -7.69 -15.60
N GLU A 236 2.76 -6.93 -16.09
CA GLU A 236 1.59 -7.49 -16.76
C GLU A 236 1.97 -8.28 -18.03
N VAL A 237 2.91 -7.76 -18.81
CA VAL A 237 3.49 -8.49 -19.96
C VAL A 237 4.23 -9.75 -19.51
N ALA A 238 5.02 -9.67 -18.43
CA ALA A 238 5.72 -10.83 -17.88
C ALA A 238 4.74 -11.92 -17.40
N ASP A 239 3.70 -11.54 -16.65
CA ASP A 239 2.66 -12.45 -16.16
C ASP A 239 1.88 -13.09 -17.33
N LEU A 240 1.52 -12.29 -18.34
CA LEU A 240 0.87 -12.78 -19.54
C LEU A 240 1.79 -13.76 -20.29
N SER A 241 3.06 -13.42 -20.46
CA SER A 241 4.04 -14.29 -21.11
C SER A 241 4.23 -15.62 -20.37
N ALA A 242 4.26 -15.59 -19.03
CA ALA A 242 4.35 -16.77 -18.19
C ALA A 242 3.09 -17.63 -18.30
N SER A 243 1.89 -17.02 -18.28
CA SER A 243 0.63 -17.76 -18.46
C SER A 243 0.55 -18.41 -19.84
N ARG A 244 1.02 -17.73 -20.89
CA ARG A 244 1.08 -18.26 -22.24
C ARG A 244 2.06 -19.42 -22.33
N GLY A 245 3.23 -19.29 -21.72
CA GLY A 245 4.21 -20.37 -21.64
C GLY A 245 3.66 -21.61 -20.92
N ALA A 246 2.95 -21.41 -19.80
CA ALA A 246 2.28 -22.49 -19.08
C ALA A 246 1.18 -23.16 -19.91
N ALA A 247 0.38 -22.38 -20.65
CA ALA A 247 -0.65 -22.89 -21.53
C ALA A 247 -0.06 -23.73 -22.69
N VAL A 248 0.99 -23.22 -23.34
CA VAL A 248 1.70 -23.95 -24.41
C VAL A 248 2.33 -25.24 -23.88
N ALA A 249 2.96 -25.20 -22.70
CA ALA A 249 3.54 -26.40 -22.09
C ALA A 249 2.47 -27.45 -21.76
N ALA A 250 1.27 -27.03 -21.34
CA ALA A 250 0.14 -27.92 -21.10
C ALA A 250 -0.40 -28.52 -22.41
N GLU A 251 -0.47 -27.73 -23.48
CA GLU A 251 -0.85 -28.20 -24.82
C GLU A 251 0.15 -29.23 -25.36
N ASP A 252 1.45 -28.95 -25.30
CA ASP A 252 2.51 -29.90 -25.71
C ASP A 252 2.46 -31.20 -24.89
N GLN A 253 2.10 -31.11 -23.61
CA GLN A 253 1.92 -32.30 -22.78
C GLN A 253 0.68 -33.09 -23.19
N ALA A 254 -0.42 -32.42 -23.53
CA ALA A 254 -1.64 -33.07 -24.02
C ALA A 254 -1.41 -33.74 -25.38
N LEU A 255 -0.70 -33.08 -26.30
CA LEU A 255 -0.33 -33.62 -27.60
C LEU A 255 0.53 -34.88 -27.47
N ARG A 256 1.56 -34.85 -26.61
CA ARG A 256 2.41 -36.03 -26.36
C ARG A 256 1.64 -37.22 -25.77
N ARG A 257 0.63 -36.95 -24.92
CA ARG A 257 -0.26 -38.02 -24.42
C ARG A 257 -1.13 -38.59 -25.53
N LEU A 258 -1.72 -37.72 -26.36
CA LEU A 258 -2.56 -38.14 -27.48
C LEU A 258 -1.77 -38.97 -28.52
N GLU A 259 -0.55 -38.54 -28.85
CA GLU A 259 0.35 -39.28 -29.74
C GLU A 259 0.66 -40.68 -29.18
N ARG A 260 0.96 -40.77 -27.89
CA ARG A 260 1.21 -42.04 -27.22
C ARG A 260 -0.01 -42.96 -27.25
N ASP A 261 -1.20 -42.44 -26.91
CA ASP A 261 -2.43 -43.23 -26.93
C ASP A 261 -2.79 -43.70 -28.35
N LEU A 262 -2.51 -42.86 -29.35
CA LEU A 262 -2.72 -43.20 -30.77
C LEU A 262 -1.72 -44.24 -31.27
N HIS A 263 -0.49 -44.25 -30.76
CA HIS A 263 0.50 -45.29 -31.09
C HIS A 263 0.25 -46.61 -30.35
N ASP A 264 -0.06 -46.56 -29.05
CA ASP A 264 -0.24 -47.73 -28.21
C ASP A 264 -1.57 -48.46 -28.54
N GLY A 265 -2.64 -47.73 -28.87
CA GLY A 265 -3.98 -48.30 -29.10
C GLY A 265 -4.08 -49.28 -30.28
N PRO A 266 -3.53 -48.99 -31.48
CA PRO A 266 -3.47 -49.93 -32.60
C PRO A 266 -2.50 -51.09 -32.34
N GLN A 267 -1.34 -50.83 -31.71
CA GLN A 267 -0.36 -51.87 -31.39
C GLN A 267 -0.93 -52.91 -30.43
N GLN A 268 -1.64 -52.49 -29.38
CA GLN A 268 -2.33 -53.40 -28.46
C GLN A 268 -3.41 -54.23 -29.17
N ARG A 269 -4.15 -53.63 -30.11
CA ARG A 269 -5.14 -54.36 -30.92
C ARG A 269 -4.50 -55.37 -31.86
N LEU A 270 -3.38 -55.03 -32.49
CA LEU A 270 -2.63 -55.96 -33.35
C LEU A 270 -2.02 -57.11 -32.55
N ILE A 271 -1.43 -56.85 -31.38
CA ILE A 271 -0.89 -57.90 -30.50
C ILE A 271 -2.01 -58.83 -30.02
N ARG A 272 -3.15 -58.26 -29.59
CA ARG A 272 -4.31 -59.06 -29.18
C ARG A 272 -4.83 -59.92 -30.33
N LEU A 273 -4.96 -59.37 -31.53
CA LEU A 273 -5.38 -60.11 -32.72
C LEU A 273 -4.40 -61.24 -33.07
N GLN A 274 -3.08 -61.00 -33.01
CA GLN A 274 -2.08 -62.03 -33.24
C GLN A 274 -2.13 -63.14 -32.16
N MET A 275 -2.36 -62.78 -30.89
CA MET A 275 -2.56 -63.77 -29.82
C MET A 275 -3.83 -64.59 -30.02
N ASP A 276 -4.93 -63.95 -30.42
CA ASP A 276 -6.21 -64.61 -30.69
C ASP A 276 -6.09 -65.57 -31.89
N ILE A 277 -5.39 -65.18 -32.96
CA ILE A 277 -5.09 -66.04 -34.12
C ILE A 277 -4.21 -67.23 -33.71
N ALA A 278 -3.12 -66.99 -32.97
CA ALA A 278 -2.23 -68.06 -32.53
C ALA A 278 -2.92 -69.07 -31.59
N ALA A 279 -3.89 -68.62 -30.79
CA ALA A 279 -4.72 -69.49 -29.97
C ALA A 279 -5.68 -70.33 -30.81
N ALA A 280 -6.27 -69.75 -31.86
CA ALA A 280 -7.13 -70.45 -32.80
C ALA A 280 -6.35 -71.52 -33.61
N GLU A 281 -5.15 -71.20 -34.11
CA GLU A 281 -4.28 -72.15 -34.82
C GLU A 281 -3.89 -73.35 -33.94
N ARG A 282 -3.55 -73.11 -32.67
CA ARG A 282 -3.18 -74.18 -31.73
C ARG A 282 -4.35 -75.12 -31.43
N LYS A 283 -5.56 -74.56 -31.30
CA LYS A 283 -6.79 -75.36 -31.09
C LYS A 283 -7.17 -76.18 -32.33
N LEU A 284 -6.92 -75.65 -33.53
CA LEU A 284 -7.16 -76.36 -34.79
C LEU A 284 -6.25 -77.59 -34.96
N ALA A 285 -5.04 -77.56 -34.39
CA ALA A 285 -4.11 -78.69 -34.42
C ALA A 285 -4.47 -79.83 -33.44
N ASP A 286 -5.15 -79.51 -32.33
CA ASP A 286 -5.51 -80.49 -31.29
C ASP A 286 -6.93 -81.08 -31.47
N ASP A 287 -7.92 -80.31 -31.96
CA ASP A 287 -9.30 -80.79 -32.14
C ASP A 287 -10.07 -80.02 -33.25
N PRO A 288 -10.18 -80.59 -34.47
CA PRO A 288 -10.73 -79.88 -35.63
C PRO A 288 -12.24 -79.63 -35.56
N ASP A 289 -13.01 -80.43 -34.82
CA ASP A 289 -14.47 -80.30 -34.75
C ASP A 289 -14.91 -79.23 -33.72
N ALA A 290 -14.10 -78.96 -32.70
CA ALA A 290 -14.37 -77.91 -31.70
C ALA A 290 -14.03 -76.48 -32.20
N ALA A 291 -13.14 -76.35 -33.20
CA ALA A 291 -12.70 -75.06 -33.73
C ALA A 291 -13.77 -74.36 -34.60
N ALA A 292 -14.64 -75.13 -35.26
CA ALA A 292 -15.72 -74.58 -36.10
C ALA A 292 -16.76 -73.78 -35.30
N ALA A 293 -16.91 -74.05 -34.00
CA ALA A 293 -17.84 -73.33 -33.12
C ALA A 293 -17.33 -71.97 -32.61
N LEU A 294 -16.03 -71.66 -32.79
CA LEU A 294 -15.41 -70.40 -32.34
C LEU A 294 -15.23 -69.35 -33.46
N LEU A 295 -15.43 -69.74 -34.73
CA LEU A 295 -15.28 -68.87 -35.91
C LEU A 295 -16.62 -68.34 -36.48
N ALA A 296 -17.73 -68.59 -35.78
CA ALA A 296 -19.05 -68.00 -36.05
C ALA A 296 -19.33 -66.86 -35.07
#